data_AF-A0A971FMA3-F1
#
_entry.id   AF-A0A971FMA3-F1
#
_cell.length_a   1.000
_cell.length_b   1.000
_cell.length_c   1.000
_cell.angle_alpha   90.00
_cell.angle_beta   90.00
_cell.angle_gamma   90.00
#
_symmetry.space_group_name_H-M   'P 1'
#
loop_
_entity.id
_entity.type
_entity.pdbx_description
1 polymer ?
#
loop_
_entity_poly.entity_id
_entity_poly.type
_entity_poly.pdbx_seq_one_letter_code
_entity_poly.pdbx_strand_id
1 'polypeptide(L)' 'MKAWQWYKSASMRLVDLPPPRIKPRDVLVRVEAVGVCGSDIHYYRDGRIGNA' A
#
# COMPACT_ATOMS: atom_id res chain seq x y z
N MET A 1 -1.09 -1.17 13.71
CA MET A 1 0.07 -0.87 12.86
C MET A 1 -0.31 0.25 11.93
N LYS A 2 0.59 1.21 11.70
CA LYS A 2 0.34 2.31 10.78
C LYS A 2 0.60 1.88 9.35
N ALA A 3 -0.25 2.29 8.41
CA ALA A 3 -0.10 2.01 6.99
C ALA A 3 -0.62 3.19 6.15
N TRP A 4 0.01 3.44 5.00
CA TRP A 4 -0.56 4.32 3.99
C TRP A 4 -1.63 3.56 3.21
N GLN A 5 -2.85 4.12 3.15
CA GLN A 5 -3.98 3.52 2.44
C GLN A 5 -4.57 4.52 1.44
N TRP A 6 -4.77 4.05 0.20
CA TRP A 6 -5.49 4.78 -0.84
C TRP A 6 -7.00 4.70 -0.62
N TYR A 7 -7.68 5.82 -0.84
CA TYR A 7 -9.15 5.90 -0.83
C TYR A 7 -9.71 6.28 -2.21
N LYS A 8 -8.97 7.10 -2.95
CA LYS A 8 -9.22 7.49 -4.35
C LYS A 8 -7.93 8.09 -4.91
N SER A 9 -7.89 8.36 -6.22
CA SER A 9 -6.82 9.16 -6.81
C SER A 9 -6.62 10.47 -6.02
N ALA A 10 -5.36 10.84 -5.82
CA ALA A 10 -4.87 11.95 -5.01
C ALA A 10 -5.26 11.92 -3.52
N SER A 11 -5.85 10.82 -3.02
CA SER A 11 -6.30 10.70 -1.64
C SER A 11 -5.72 9.47 -0.97
N MET A 12 -4.65 9.69 -0.22
CA MET A 12 -3.99 8.68 0.60
C MET A 12 -3.91 9.18 2.04
N ARG A 13 -4.11 8.28 3.01
CA ARG A 13 -4.05 8.62 4.43
C ARG A 13 -3.21 7.62 5.19
N LEU A 14 -2.53 8.09 6.22
CA LEU A 14 -1.89 7.23 7.20
C LEU A 14 -2.95 6.79 8.20
N VAL A 15 -3.17 5.48 8.30
CA VAL A 15 -4.22 4.88 9.13
C VAL A 15 -3.66 3.83 10.05
N ASP A 16 -4.36 3.57 11.16
CA ASP A 16 -4.08 2.46 12.05
C ASP A 16 -4.92 1.23 11.65
N LEU A 17 -4.25 0.11 11.44
CA LEU A 17 -4.85 -1.18 11.09
C LEU A 17 -4.48 -2.24 12.13
N PRO A 18 -5.32 -3.27 12.35
CA PRO A 18 -4.92 -4.42 13.14
C PRO A 18 -3.75 -5.15 12.45
N PRO A 19 -2.90 -5.87 13.21
CA PRO A 19 -1.93 -6.79 12.61
C PRO A 19 -2.62 -7.80 11.69
N PRO A 20 -2.01 -8.16 10.54
CA PRO A 20 -2.57 -9.15 9.63
C PRO A 20 -2.61 -10.54 10.28
N ARG A 21 -3.63 -11.34 9.94
CA ARG A 21 -3.71 -12.75 10.36
C ARG A 21 -2.92 -13.62 9.39
N ILE A 22 -2.06 -14.49 9.92
CA ILE A 22 -1.24 -15.41 9.13
C ILE A 22 -1.83 -16.82 9.13
N LYS A 23 -1.65 -17.55 8.02
CA LYS A 23 -1.95 -18.99 7.89
C LYS A 23 -0.68 -19.82 8.12
N PRO A 24 -0.78 -21.16 8.22
CA PRO A 24 0.38 -22.01 8.55
C PRO A 24 1.60 -21.92 7.61
N ARG A 25 1.45 -21.37 6.40
CA ARG A 25 2.54 -21.20 5.42
C ARG A 25 2.88 -19.74 5.13
N ASP A 26 2.34 -18.82 5.91
CA ASP A 26 2.62 -17.40 5.77
C ASP A 26 3.71 -16.97 6.76
N VAL A 27 4.44 -15.91 6.44
CA VAL A 27 5.35 -15.24 7.37
C VAL A 27 4.96 -13.78 7.50
N LEU A 28 5.05 -13.24 8.72
CA LEU A 28 4.83 -11.82 8.97
C LEU A 28 6.18 -11.09 9.00
N VAL A 29 6.38 -10.17 8.07
CA VAL A 29 7.61 -9.38 7.93
C VAL A 29 7.38 -7.97 8.46
N ARG A 30 8.32 -7.47 9.28
CA ARG A 30 8.41 -6.05 9.61
C ARG A 30 9.32 -5.37 8.59
N VAL A 31 8.78 -4.40 7.86
CA VAL A 31 9.52 -3.64 6.85
C VAL A 31 10.45 -2.65 7.55
N GLU A 32 11.76 -2.80 7.38
CA GLU A 32 12.78 -1.88 7.91
C GLU A 32 13.06 -0.72 6.93
N ALA A 33 12.97 -0.98 5.62
CA ALA A 33 13.16 0.02 4.57
C ALA A 33 12.35 -0.31 3.30
N VAL A 34 11.89 0.71 2.58
CA VAL A 34 11.16 0.59 1.31
C VAL A 34 11.39 1.84 0.45
N GLY A 35 11.22 1.72 -0.87
CA GLY A 35 11.25 2.83 -1.81
C GLY A 35 9.91 3.02 -2.52
N VAL A 36 9.73 4.17 -3.16
CA VAL A 36 8.55 4.46 -4.00
C VAL A 36 8.86 4.06 -5.44
N CYS A 37 7.94 3.32 -6.06
CA CYS A 37 8.03 2.91 -7.46
C CYS A 37 7.26 3.88 -8.37
N GLY A 38 7.61 3.94 -9.66
CA GLY A 38 6.84 4.69 -10.65
C GLY A 38 5.37 4.25 -10.74
N SER A 39 5.09 2.97 -10.51
CA SER A 39 3.72 2.44 -10.45
C SER A 39 2.88 3.10 -9.36
N ASP A 40 3.47 3.43 -8.21
CA ASP A 40 2.76 4.06 -7.10
C ASP A 40 2.28 5.46 -7.48
N ILE A 41 3.09 6.16 -8.29
CA ILE A 41 2.76 7.49 -8.82
C ILE A 41 1.56 7.40 -9.78
N HIS A 42 1.55 6.40 -10.67
CA HIS A 42 0.41 6.17 -11.57
C HIS A 42 -0.87 5.85 -10.80
N TYR A 43 -0.81 4.99 -9.79
CA TYR A 43 -1.98 4.72 -8.94
C TYR A 43 -2.42 5.94 -8.13
N TYR A 44 -1.49 6.72 -7.59
CA TYR A 44 -1.81 7.93 -6.86
C TYR A 44 -2.49 8.96 -7.76
N ARG A 45 -1.98 9.21 -8.97
CA ARG A 45 -2.52 10.25 -9.87
C ARG A 45 -3.74 9.80 -10.66
N ASP A 46 -3.68 8.61 -11.25
CA ASP A 46 -4.63 8.17 -12.28
C ASP A 46 -5.56 7.05 -11.77
N GLY A 47 -5.27 6.46 -10.61
CA GLY A 47 -6.01 5.32 -10.04
C GLY A 47 -5.77 3.99 -10.76
N ARG A 48 -4.89 3.97 -11.77
CA ARG A 48 -4.56 2.80 -12.60
C ARG A 48 -3.24 2.99 -13.34
N ILE A 49 -2.71 1.91 -13.90
CA ILE A 49 -1.55 1.91 -14.80
C ILE A 49 -2.03 1.61 -16.23
N GLY A 50 -1.62 2.43 -17.20
CA GLY A 50 -1.95 2.26 -18.61
C GLY A 50 -3.20 3.02 -19.08
N ASN A 51 -3.39 3.01 -20.40
CA ASN A 51 -4.55 3.56 -21.11
C ASN A 51 -5.39 2.39 -21.64
N ALA A 52 -6.72 2.48 -21.49
CA ALA A 52 -7.65 1.54 -22.14
C ALA A 52 -7.82 1.87 -23.62
#